data_AF-S5N7H9-F1
#
_entry.id   AF-S5N7H9-F1
#
_cell.length_a   1.000
_cell.length_b   1.000
_cell.length_c   1.000
_cell.angle_alpha   90.00
_cell.angle_beta   90.00
_cell.angle_gamma   90.00
#
_symmetry.space_group_name_H-M   'P 1'
#
loop_
_entity.id
_entity.type
_entity.pdbx_description
1 polymer ?
#
loop_
_entity_poly.entity_id
_entity_poly.type
_entity_poly.pdbx_seq_one_letter_code
_entity_poly.pdbx_strand_id
1 'polypeptide(L)' 'MAETLDGDLAMIEIILYGVAQVKLIPSGEQVSVILQKDHDFKVGDIYNISNDHEHLIVS' A
#
# COMPACT_ATOMS: atom_id res chain seq x y z
N MET A 1 -14.68 -7.77 17.47
CA MET A 1 -13.78 -8.59 16.64
C MET A 1 -12.62 -7.68 16.29
N ALA A 2 -11.43 -7.95 16.81
CA ALA A 2 -10.23 -7.23 16.38
C ALA A 2 -9.87 -7.82 15.03
N GLU A 3 -10.04 -7.06 13.95
CA GLU A 3 -9.44 -7.40 12.67
C GLU A 3 -7.94 -7.46 12.93
N THR A 4 -7.39 -8.66 12.89
CA THR A 4 -5.95 -8.86 12.88
C THR A 4 -5.41 -8.07 11.71
N LEU A 5 -4.67 -7.00 12.02
CA LEU A 5 -3.81 -6.25 11.10
C LEU A 5 -2.69 -7.19 10.65
N ASP A 6 -3.05 -8.22 9.88
CA ASP A 6 -2.17 -9.26 9.35
C ASP A 6 -1.70 -8.91 7.92
N GLY A 7 -1.80 -7.63 7.56
CA GLY A 7 -1.28 -7.08 6.32
C GLY A 7 0.08 -6.45 6.57
N ASP A 8 1.02 -6.67 5.67
CA ASP A 8 2.28 -5.91 5.65
C ASP A 8 1.98 -4.40 5.62
N LEU A 9 2.94 -3.60 6.07
CA LEU A 9 2.91 -2.16 5.85
C LEU A 9 3.60 -1.84 4.53
N ALA A 10 3.06 -0.87 3.78
CA ALA A 10 3.57 -0.47 2.49
C ALA A 10 3.83 1.03 2.47
N MET A 11 5.08 1.44 2.21
CA MET A 11 5.44 2.84 2.00
C MET A 11 5.41 3.17 0.51
N ILE A 12 4.71 4.22 0.11
CA ILE A 12 4.67 4.65 -1.30
C ILE A 12 6.00 5.29 -1.67
N GLU A 13 6.71 4.71 -2.65
CA GLU A 13 7.95 5.28 -3.18
C GLU A 13 7.69 6.12 -4.42
N ILE A 14 6.78 5.68 -5.31
CA ILE A 14 6.48 6.33 -6.59
C ILE A 14 5.00 6.13 -6.92
N ILE A 15 4.35 7.14 -7.53
CA ILE A 15 3.01 7.04 -8.11
C ILE A 15 3.08 7.38 -9.60
N LEU A 16 2.61 6.47 -10.45
CA LEU A 16 2.56 6.62 -11.91
C LEU A 16 1.22 6.12 -12.45
N TYR A 17 0.46 7.00 -13.10
CA TYR A 17 -0.77 6.64 -13.83
C TYR A 17 -1.79 5.80 -13.03
N GLY A 18 -1.98 6.08 -11.74
CA GLY A 18 -2.93 5.33 -10.88
C GLY A 18 -2.38 4.01 -10.33
N VAL A 19 -1.08 3.76 -10.49
CA VAL A 19 -0.35 2.65 -9.86
C VAL A 19 0.69 3.26 -8.91
N ALA A 20 0.84 2.69 -7.73
CA ALA A 20 1.95 3.00 -6.82
C ALA A 20 2.96 1.86 -6.81
N GLN A 21 4.24 2.21 -6.86
CA GLN A 21 5.29 1.31 -6.40
C GLN A 21 5.46 1.54 -4.90
N VAL A 22 5.36 0.46 -4.14
CA VAL A 22 5.44 0.51 -2.68
C VAL A 22 6.52 -0.42 -2.16
N LYS A 23 7.13 -0.03 -1.06
CA LYS A 23 8.10 -0.84 -0.32
C LYS A 23 7.42 -1.47 0.90
N LEU A 24 7.40 -2.79 0.94
CA LEU A 24 6.86 -3.57 2.05
C LEU A 24 7.77 -3.47 3.27
N ILE A 25 7.17 -3.41 4.45
CA ILE A 25 7.83 -3.33 5.75
C ILE A 25 7.30 -4.52 6.57
N PRO A 26 8.18 -5.39 7.10
CA PRO A 26 9.63 -5.22 7.24
C PRO A 26 10.47 -5.82 6.10
N SER A 27 9.89 -6.55 5.14
CA SER A 27 10.66 -7.34 4.15
C SER A 27 11.55 -6.50 3.25
N GLY A 28 11.19 -5.24 2.99
CA GLY A 28 11.87 -4.34 2.07
C GLY A 28 11.59 -4.63 0.59
N GLU A 29 10.73 -5.61 0.29
CA GLU A 29 10.32 -5.97 -1.07
C GLU A 29 9.55 -4.83 -1.73
N GLN A 30 9.73 -4.65 -3.03
CA GLN A 30 8.98 -3.66 -3.81
C GLN A 30 7.89 -4.34 -4.61
N VAL A 31 6.66 -3.86 -4.44
CA VAL A 31 5.49 -4.36 -5.18
C VAL A 31 4.73 -3.20 -5.84
N SER A 32 3.94 -3.51 -6.86
CA SER A 32 3.10 -2.52 -7.55
C SER A 32 1.65 -2.74 -7.17
N VAL A 33 0.99 -1.67 -6.73
CA VAL A 33 -0.42 -1.70 -6.28
C VAL A 33 -1.25 -0.75 -7.12
N ILE A 34 -2.50 -1.14 -7.38
CA ILE A 34 -3.45 -0.28 -8.09
C ILE A 34 -4.11 0.65 -7.07
N LEU A 35 -3.98 1.96 -7.31
CA LEU A 35 -4.57 2.98 -6.46
C LEU A 35 -6.05 3.18 -6.78
N GLN A 36 -6.85 3.27 -5.72
CA GLN A 36 -8.25 3.63 -5.82
C GLN A 36 -8.38 5.13 -6.12
N LYS A 37 -9.28 5.50 -7.04
CA LYS A 37 -9.40 6.88 -7.55
C LYS A 37 -9.93 7.89 -6.53
N ASP A 38 -10.54 7.41 -5.45
CA ASP A 38 -11.30 8.23 -4.50
C ASP A 38 -10.46 8.65 -3.28
N HIS A 39 -9.17 8.29 -3.25
CA HIS A 39 -8.26 8.56 -2.14
C HIS A 39 -7.02 9.35 -2.60
N ASP A 40 -6.60 10.31 -1.78
CA ASP A 40 -5.41 11.13 -2.01
C ASP A 40 -4.16 10.42 -1.45
N PHE A 41 -3.60 9.50 -2.23
CA PHE A 41 -2.36 8.79 -1.90
C PHE A 41 -1.14 9.66 -2.14
N LYS A 42 -0.17 9.64 -1.21
CA LYS A 42 1.04 10.45 -1.31
C LYS A 42 2.30 9.61 -1.22
N VAL A 43 3.30 10.00 -2.02
CA VAL A 43 4.65 9.45 -1.90
C VAL A 43 5.21 9.75 -0.51
N GLY A 44 5.75 8.73 0.14
CA GLY A 44 6.29 8.77 1.51
C GLY A 44 5.29 8.34 2.59
N ASP A 45 3.99 8.29 2.28
CA ASP A 45 2.98 7.81 3.24
C ASP A 45 3.04 6.28 3.36
N ILE A 46 2.65 5.78 4.54
CA ILE A 46 2.63 4.36 4.88
C ILE A 46 1.18 3.93 5.07
N TYR A 47 0.81 2.84 4.41
CA TYR A 47 -0.53 2.25 4.45
C TYR A 47 -0.45 0.76 4.81
N ASN A 48 -1.57 0.22 5.29
CA ASN A 48 -1.76 -1.23 5.26
C ASN A 48 -1.96 -1.65 3.80
N ILE A 49 -1.42 -2.81 3.44
CA ILE A 49 -1.65 -3.41 2.12
C ILE A 49 -2.52 -4.67 2.28
N SER A 50 -3.35 -4.96 1.27
CA SER A 50 -4.09 -6.21 1.19
C SER A 50 -3.15 -7.43 1.16
N ASN A 51 -3.62 -8.58 1.63
CA ASN A 51 -2.81 -9.81 1.71
C ASN A 51 -2.38 -10.36 0.34
N ASP A 52 -3.08 -9.99 -0.74
CA ASP A 52 -2.72 -10.28 -2.13
C ASP A 52 -1.77 -9.25 -2.75
N HIS A 53 -1.41 -8.21 -1.98
CA HIS A 53 -0.57 -7.09 -2.39
C HIS A 53 -1.08 -6.32 -3.63
N GLU A 54 -2.39 -6.31 -3.89
CA GLU A 54 -2.97 -5.61 -5.05
C GLU A 54 -3.42 -4.17 -4.73
N HIS A 55 -3.81 -3.90 -3.47
CA HIS A 55 -4.42 -2.63 -3.08
C HIS A 55 -3.96 -2.12 -1.70
N LEU A 56 -3.90 -0.79 -1.56
CA LEU A 56 -3.68 -0.12 -0.27
C LEU A 56 -5.01 0.07 0.46
N ILE A 57 -5.00 -0.16 1.77
CA ILE A 57 -6.17 -0.04 2.65
C ILE A 57 -6.13 1.34 3.31
N VAL A 58 -7.19 2.12 3.10
CA VAL A 58 -7.36 3.46 3.67
C VAL A 58 -8.48 3.37 4.72
N SER A 59 -8.16 3.75 5.96
CA SER A 59 -9.11 3.78 7.09
C SER A 59 -9.72 5.17 7.29
#